data_AF-A0A9D1K524-F1
#
_entry.id   AF-A0A9D1K524-F1
#
_cell.length_a   1.000
_cell.length_b   1.000
_cell.length_c   1.000
_cell.angle_alpha   90.00
_cell.angle_beta   90.00
_cell.angle_gamma   90.00
#
_symmetry.space_group_name_H-M   'P 1'
#
loop_
_entity.id
_entity.type
_entity.pdbx_description
1 polymer ?
#
loop_
_entity_poly.entity_id
_entity_poly.type
_entity_poly.pdbx_seq_one_letter_code
_entity_poly.pdbx_strand_id
1 'polypeptide(L)'
;MGEAKENERFFQNRACRYFPCHKGVAAENFNCLFCYCPLYALGRRCGGAFRYTPSGIKDCSRCAFPHKRENYDTVLERYSEIADVVRAVDAMPDIGKKTEGKQMREWKAAALNETAMAAARARWDAVAKPLNSLGVWEKWIAQIAGMQGTADVRIAPRCALVFCADHGVVEEGVAQSSSEVTALVAQSVAEGTANVNLMAAAAGAKAFAVDMGMARDVAHPDMIVLKQAKGTANFTRGAAMPREAAERAVESGADLVAKMKARGYRMIATGEMGIGNTTAATAVSCALLGRAPSELTGRGAGLSDAGLLRKISAIERALECNRPDANDPMDVLSKVGGYEIAGMAGAFLGGMEQGVPIVIDGAISAAAALLAARICPAARDFMLPSHASREPMARALLEALDLQPPIHADMALGEGTGAVMVFPLLDMALRVYAGEHTFGNLGMDAYEPQEGKP
;
A
#
# COMPACT_ATOMS: atom_id res chain seq x y z
N MET A 1 22.37 33.87 -7.22
CA MET A 1 21.83 34.28 -5.91
C MET A 1 22.11 35.76 -5.75
N GLY A 2 21.09 36.61 -5.77
CA GLY A 2 21.25 38.06 -5.55
C GLY A 2 21.76 38.36 -4.14
N GLU A 3 22.51 39.44 -3.97
CA GLU A 3 23.02 39.89 -2.68
C GLU A 3 21.86 40.16 -1.71
N ALA A 4 21.58 39.21 -0.81
CA ALA A 4 20.65 39.42 0.30
C ALA A 4 21.22 40.52 1.20
N LYS A 5 20.43 41.58 1.44
CA LYS A 5 20.76 42.68 2.36
C LYS A 5 21.05 42.11 3.76
N GLU A 6 22.01 42.70 4.47
CA GLU A 6 22.49 42.22 5.78
C GLU A 6 21.38 41.98 6.81
N ASN A 7 20.26 42.71 6.69
CA ASN A 7 19.07 42.62 7.55
C ASN A 7 18.29 41.29 7.48
N GLU A 8 18.55 40.41 6.49
CA GLU A 8 17.83 39.13 6.35
C GLU A 8 18.61 37.92 6.91
N ARG A 9 19.88 38.10 7.27
CA ARG A 9 20.78 37.01 7.72
C ARG A 9 20.89 36.90 9.24
N PHE A 10 20.33 37.85 9.97
CA PHE A 10 20.42 37.93 11.41
C PHE A 10 19.14 38.47 12.03
N PHE A 11 18.60 37.73 12.99
CA PHE A 11 17.42 38.13 13.74
C PHE A 11 17.59 37.81 15.23
N GLN A 12 17.16 38.72 16.10
CA GLN A 12 17.14 38.48 17.55
C GLN A 12 15.76 38.82 18.13
N ASN A 13 15.12 37.84 18.77
CA ASN A 13 13.94 38.09 19.58
C ASN A 13 14.31 38.04 21.07
N ARG A 14 14.83 39.16 21.60
CA ARG A 14 15.18 39.28 23.02
C ARG A 14 13.97 39.23 23.96
N ALA A 15 12.76 39.45 23.43
CA ALA A 15 11.51 39.32 24.19
C ALA A 15 11.01 37.87 24.29
N CYS A 16 11.62 36.92 23.55
CA CYS A 16 11.27 35.52 23.67
C CYS A 16 11.63 35.00 25.07
N ARG A 17 10.68 34.35 25.75
CA ARG A 17 10.88 33.75 27.08
C ARG A 17 12.02 32.72 27.15
N TYR A 18 12.45 32.22 25.99
CA TYR A 18 13.51 31.24 25.86
C TYR A 18 14.83 31.86 25.40
N PHE A 19 14.96 33.18 25.24
CA PHE A 19 16.20 33.78 24.75
C PHE A 19 17.24 33.95 25.88
N PRO A 20 18.52 33.58 25.67
CA PRO A 20 19.03 32.72 24.59
C PRO A 20 18.64 31.25 24.83
N CYS A 21 18.17 30.55 23.80
CA CYS A 21 17.64 29.19 23.97
C CYS A 21 18.73 28.13 24.15
N HIS A 22 19.99 28.50 23.90
CA HIS A 22 21.17 27.66 24.09
C HIS A 22 22.25 28.45 24.83
N LYS A 23 22.90 27.80 25.80
CA LYS A 23 24.04 28.38 26.52
C LYS A 23 25.30 28.31 25.63
N GLY A 24 26.18 29.31 25.71
CA GLY A 24 27.50 29.29 25.05
C GLY A 24 27.66 30.16 23.79
N VAL A 25 26.68 31.00 23.46
CA VAL A 25 26.81 32.08 22.45
C VAL A 25 26.45 33.40 23.12
N ALA A 26 27.27 34.43 22.92
CA ALA A 26 27.02 35.77 23.44
C ALA A 26 25.68 36.29 22.95
N ALA A 27 24.90 36.96 23.81
CA ALA A 27 23.55 37.42 23.49
C ALA A 27 23.54 38.40 22.30
N GLU A 28 24.66 39.05 22.01
CA GLU A 28 24.89 39.98 20.91
C GLU A 28 25.05 39.25 19.57
N ASN A 29 25.50 37.99 19.61
CA ASN A 29 25.78 37.16 18.44
C ASN A 29 24.78 36.01 18.25
N PHE A 30 23.74 35.95 19.10
CA PHE A 30 22.74 34.88 19.10
C PHE A 30 21.70 35.08 17.99
N ASN A 31 21.73 34.24 16.96
CA ASN A 31 20.81 34.29 15.83
C ASN A 31 19.55 33.41 16.10
N CYS A 32 18.37 34.02 16.04
CA CYS A 32 17.08 33.39 16.31
C CYS A 32 16.38 32.84 15.04
N LEU A 33 16.99 32.95 13.86
CA LEU A 33 16.38 32.52 12.59
C LEU A 33 16.02 31.02 12.56
N PHE A 34 16.78 30.18 13.27
CA PHE A 34 16.58 28.73 13.28
C PHE A 34 16.13 28.24 14.66
N CYS A 35 14.82 28.27 14.92
CA CYS A 35 14.24 27.68 16.15
C CYS A 35 14.52 26.17 16.26
N TYR A 36 14.75 25.50 15.11
CA TYR A 36 15.24 24.14 15.00
C TYR A 36 16.40 24.09 14.01
N CYS A 37 17.38 23.21 14.24
CA CYS A 37 18.54 23.08 13.35
C CYS A 37 18.18 22.34 12.05
N PRO A 38 18.21 22.99 10.88
CA PRO A 38 17.88 22.32 9.61
C PRO A 38 18.88 21.18 9.30
N LEU A 39 20.12 21.28 9.77
CA LEU A 39 21.16 20.26 9.57
C LEU A 39 20.96 18.99 10.40
N TYR A 40 19.89 18.87 11.20
CA TYR A 40 19.65 17.70 12.04
C TYR A 40 19.64 16.40 11.22
N ALA A 41 18.98 16.41 10.06
CA ALA A 41 18.82 15.29 9.14
C ALA A 41 20.15 14.76 8.55
N LEU A 42 21.22 15.57 8.56
CA LEU A 42 22.54 15.14 8.09
C LEU A 42 23.24 14.18 9.06
N GLY A 43 22.63 13.87 10.21
CA GLY A 43 23.14 12.91 11.17
C GLY A 43 24.54 13.29 11.65
N ARG A 44 25.50 12.37 11.53
CA ARG A 44 26.91 12.61 11.93
C ARG A 44 27.63 13.66 11.08
N ARG A 45 27.14 13.93 9.86
CA ARG A 45 27.76 14.87 8.92
C ARG A 45 27.42 16.33 9.23
N CYS A 46 26.53 16.62 10.18
CA CYS A 46 26.00 17.96 10.37
C CYS A 46 27.02 19.00 10.90
N GLY A 47 28.21 18.58 11.34
CA GLY A 47 29.29 19.48 11.81
C GLY A 47 29.02 20.21 13.14
N GLY A 48 27.84 19.99 13.75
CA GLY A 48 27.47 20.56 15.04
C GLY A 48 27.93 19.72 16.24
N ALA A 49 27.87 20.29 17.44
CA ALA A 49 28.17 19.59 18.68
C ALA A 49 26.94 18.81 19.18
N PHE A 50 26.90 17.49 18.96
CA PHE A 50 25.79 16.64 19.38
C PHE A 50 26.30 15.33 19.98
N ARG A 51 25.40 14.57 20.60
CA ARG A 51 25.60 13.17 20.98
C ARG A 51 24.40 12.34 20.57
N TYR A 52 24.56 11.03 20.47
CA TYR A 52 23.42 10.12 20.35
C TYR A 52 23.09 9.54 21.73
N THR A 53 21.80 9.52 22.06
CA THR A 53 21.28 8.81 23.24
C THR A 53 21.36 7.30 23.02
N PRO A 54 21.25 6.47 24.08
CA PRO A 54 21.17 5.02 23.93
C PRO A 54 20.04 4.54 23.01
N SER A 55 18.93 5.28 22.95
CA SER A 55 17.80 5.06 22.04
C SER A 55 18.04 5.54 20.60
N GLY A 56 19.25 5.96 20.25
CA GLY A 56 19.60 6.41 18.90
C GLY A 56 19.10 7.81 18.52
N ILE A 57 18.49 8.55 19.45
CA ILE A 57 18.05 9.93 19.21
C ILE A 57 19.25 10.87 19.28
N LYS A 58 19.40 11.75 18.30
CA LYS A 58 20.44 12.78 18.27
C LYS A 58 20.06 13.92 19.22
N ASP A 59 20.82 14.09 20.30
CA ASP A 59 20.70 15.13 21.30
C ASP A 59 21.62 16.31 20.92
N CYS A 60 20.99 17.41 20.52
CA CYS A 60 21.64 18.65 20.12
C CYS A 60 21.55 19.76 21.18
N SER A 61 21.11 19.46 22.41
CA SER A 61 20.87 20.47 23.46
C SER A 61 22.09 21.32 23.84
N ARG A 62 23.31 20.84 23.51
CA ARG A 62 24.58 21.56 23.71
C ARG A 62 25.13 22.18 22.42
N CYS A 63 24.40 22.09 21.31
CA CYS A 63 24.79 22.67 20.04
C CYS A 63 24.24 24.08 19.92
N ALA A 64 25.12 25.07 19.74
CA ALA A 64 24.70 26.42 19.37
C ALA A 64 25.05 26.77 17.92
N PHE A 65 25.46 25.79 17.11
CA PHE A 65 25.93 25.99 15.74
C PHE A 65 24.98 26.83 14.85
N PRO A 66 23.67 26.53 14.75
CA PRO A 66 22.76 27.34 13.93
C PRO A 66 22.45 28.72 14.55
N HIS A 67 22.79 28.93 15.82
CA HIS A 67 22.53 30.16 16.56
C HIS A 67 23.71 31.13 16.57
N LYS A 68 24.84 30.81 15.95
CA LYS A 68 25.93 31.78 15.76
C LYS A 68 25.65 32.64 14.53
N ARG A 69 25.74 33.96 14.67
CA ARG A 69 25.57 34.93 13.57
C ARG A 69 26.40 34.57 12.33
N GLU A 70 27.66 34.19 12.52
CA GLU A 70 28.60 33.84 11.46
C GLU A 70 28.26 32.55 10.68
N ASN A 71 27.41 31.68 11.23
CA ASN A 71 27.15 30.36 10.65
C ASN A 71 25.95 30.31 9.70
N TYR A 72 25.27 31.44 9.45
CA TYR A 72 24.08 31.47 8.60
C TYR A 72 24.36 30.93 7.19
N ASP A 73 25.40 31.45 6.53
CA ASP A 73 25.74 31.05 5.16
C ASP A 73 26.14 29.57 5.10
N THR A 74 26.94 29.09 6.06
CA THR A 74 27.31 27.66 6.18
C THR A 74 26.10 26.75 6.40
N VAL A 75 25.06 27.21 7.11
CA VAL A 75 23.83 26.44 7.28
C VAL A 75 23.08 26.34 5.95
N LEU A 76 22.97 27.45 5.20
CA LEU A 76 22.27 27.50 3.92
C LEU A 76 22.96 26.73 2.81
N GLU A 77 24.29 26.79 2.70
CA GLU A 77 25.08 26.06 1.68
C GLU A 77 24.83 24.54 1.73
N ARG A 78 24.42 24.03 2.90
CA ARG A 78 24.18 22.61 3.16
C ARG A 78 22.72 22.18 2.96
N TYR A 79 21.83 23.07 2.53
CA TYR A 79 20.46 22.69 2.18
C TYR A 79 20.40 21.72 1.00
N SER A 80 21.36 21.79 0.08
CA SER A 80 21.53 20.80 -1.00
C SER A 80 21.76 19.40 -0.45
N GLU A 81 22.64 19.24 0.55
CA GLU A 81 22.88 17.96 1.20
C GLU A 81 21.63 17.44 1.95
N ILE A 82 20.84 18.33 2.54
CA ILE A 82 19.56 17.94 3.18
C ILE A 82 18.59 17.46 2.09
N ALA A 83 18.48 18.20 1.00
CA ALA A 83 17.66 17.80 -0.14
C ALA A 83 18.13 16.46 -0.72
N ASP A 84 19.43 16.17 -0.72
CA ASP A 84 19.97 14.88 -1.15
C ASP A 84 19.66 13.75 -0.17
N VAL A 85 19.64 14.01 1.14
CA VAL A 85 19.16 13.03 2.13
C VAL A 85 17.67 12.74 1.93
N VAL A 86 16.85 13.78 1.74
CA VAL A 86 15.42 13.62 1.45
C VAL A 86 15.23 12.85 0.14
N ARG A 87 15.93 13.26 -0.93
CA ARG A 87 15.92 12.57 -2.22
C ARG A 87 16.43 11.15 -2.14
N ALA A 88 17.41 10.82 -1.30
CA ALA A 88 17.89 9.45 -1.13
C ALA A 88 16.91 8.56 -0.36
N VAL A 89 16.14 9.14 0.56
CA VAL A 89 15.02 8.45 1.24
C VAL A 89 13.85 8.23 0.27
N ASP A 90 13.61 9.18 -0.62
CA ASP A 90 12.56 9.11 -1.64
C ASP A 90 12.97 8.30 -2.89
N ALA A 91 14.27 8.26 -3.20
CA ALA A 91 14.83 7.62 -4.38
C ALA A 91 14.53 6.13 -4.38
N MET A 92 13.93 5.70 -5.48
CA MET A 92 13.65 4.30 -5.71
C MET A 92 14.98 3.59 -6.03
N PRO A 93 15.43 2.60 -5.23
CA PRO A 93 16.56 1.77 -5.63
C PRO A 93 16.22 1.05 -6.93
N ASP A 94 17.22 0.58 -7.69
CA ASP A 94 17.00 -0.20 -8.91
C ASP A 94 16.16 -1.46 -8.60
N ILE A 95 14.85 -1.37 -8.82
CA ILE A 95 13.87 -2.44 -8.54
C ILE A 95 13.88 -3.47 -9.68
N GLY A 96 14.52 -3.16 -10.81
CA GLY A 96 14.36 -3.83 -12.09
C GLY A 96 15.26 -5.05 -12.36
N LYS A 97 16.08 -5.52 -11.41
CA LYS A 97 16.86 -6.75 -11.63
C LYS A 97 15.93 -7.98 -11.64
N LYS A 98 15.55 -8.38 -12.85
CA LYS A 98 14.90 -9.67 -13.15
C LYS A 98 15.72 -10.79 -12.54
N THR A 99 15.10 -11.59 -11.69
CA THR A 99 15.69 -12.84 -11.21
C THR A 99 15.42 -13.90 -12.28
N GLU A 100 16.33 -14.03 -13.23
CA GLU A 100 16.21 -15.05 -14.27
C GLU A 100 16.58 -16.44 -13.70
N GLY A 101 15.78 -17.46 -14.03
CA GLY A 101 16.11 -18.85 -13.77
C GLY A 101 15.91 -19.35 -12.33
N LYS A 102 15.22 -18.62 -11.45
CA LYS A 102 14.78 -19.18 -10.17
C LYS A 102 13.48 -19.97 -10.34
N GLN A 103 13.47 -21.18 -9.77
CA GLN A 103 12.24 -21.92 -9.50
C GLN A 103 11.40 -21.11 -8.51
N MET A 104 10.07 -21.14 -8.68
CA MET A 104 9.14 -20.44 -7.80
C MET A 104 9.46 -20.73 -6.33
N ARG A 105 9.57 -19.68 -5.51
CA ARG A 105 9.82 -19.82 -4.07
C ARG A 105 8.73 -20.67 -3.42
N GLU A 106 9.13 -21.49 -2.45
CA GLU A 106 8.19 -22.13 -1.55
C GLU A 106 7.64 -21.07 -0.56
N TRP A 107 6.32 -20.91 -0.54
CA TRP A 107 5.65 -19.98 0.36
C TRP A 107 5.56 -20.58 1.76
N LYS A 108 6.31 -20.02 2.70
CA LYS A 108 6.23 -20.44 4.10
C LYS A 108 5.05 -19.77 4.77
N ALA A 109 4.09 -20.58 5.21
CA ALA A 109 2.96 -20.09 6.00
C ALA A 109 3.47 -19.33 7.23
N ALA A 110 3.04 -18.08 7.37
CA ALA A 110 3.25 -17.29 8.58
C ALA A 110 1.98 -17.35 9.44
N ALA A 111 2.16 -17.48 10.76
CA ALA A 111 1.06 -17.40 11.71
C ALA A 111 1.04 -16.02 12.38
N LEU A 112 -0.16 -15.55 12.72
CA LEU A 112 -0.30 -14.34 13.53
C LEU A 112 0.25 -14.57 14.95
N ASN A 113 0.82 -13.53 15.54
CA ASN A 113 1.31 -13.58 16.92
C ASN A 113 0.14 -13.48 17.91
N GLU A 114 -0.31 -14.63 18.43
CA GLU A 114 -1.43 -14.69 19.38
C GLU A 114 -1.21 -13.89 20.67
N THR A 115 0.02 -13.79 21.17
CA THR A 115 0.33 -12.99 22.35
C THR A 115 0.10 -11.50 22.09
N ALA A 116 0.52 -11.00 20.92
CA ALA A 116 0.28 -9.62 20.51
C ALA A 116 -1.21 -9.34 20.27
N MET A 117 -1.93 -10.30 19.67
CA MET A 117 -3.38 -10.20 19.47
C MET A 117 -4.12 -10.16 20.81
N ALA A 118 -3.76 -11.04 21.76
CA ALA A 118 -4.34 -11.07 23.09
C ALA A 118 -4.07 -9.78 23.88
N ALA A 119 -2.84 -9.26 23.81
CA ALA A 119 -2.49 -7.98 24.41
C ALA A 119 -3.25 -6.80 23.79
N ALA A 120 -3.51 -6.85 22.47
CA ALA A 120 -4.32 -5.84 21.81
C ALA A 120 -5.81 -5.91 22.20
N ARG A 121 -6.38 -7.13 22.31
CA ARG A 121 -7.74 -7.34 22.84
C ARG A 121 -7.88 -6.82 24.26
N ALA A 122 -6.95 -7.17 25.15
CA ALA A 122 -6.94 -6.68 26.52
C ALA A 122 -6.84 -5.14 26.61
N ARG A 123 -6.09 -4.50 25.70
CA ARG A 123 -6.07 -3.03 25.61
C ARG A 123 -7.42 -2.48 25.18
N TRP A 124 -8.10 -3.11 24.22
CA TRP A 124 -9.46 -2.71 23.81
C TRP A 124 -10.47 -2.81 24.94
N ASP A 125 -10.42 -3.90 25.71
CA ASP A 125 -11.34 -4.15 26.84
C ASP A 125 -11.14 -3.12 27.97
N ALA A 126 -9.95 -2.52 28.07
CA ALA A 126 -9.67 -1.45 29.04
C ALA A 126 -10.22 -0.08 28.63
N VAL A 127 -10.55 0.14 27.35
CA VAL A 127 -11.15 1.39 26.87
C VAL A 127 -12.57 1.50 27.42
N ALA A 128 -12.94 2.67 27.97
CA ALA A 128 -14.24 2.92 28.58
C ALA A 128 -15.38 3.02 27.55
N LYS A 129 -15.72 1.88 26.94
CA LYS A 129 -16.80 1.68 25.96
C LYS A 129 -17.41 0.27 26.17
N PRO A 130 -18.62 -0.01 25.68
CA PRO A 130 -19.11 -1.38 25.68
C PRO A 130 -18.15 -2.32 24.91
N LEU A 131 -18.03 -3.57 25.37
CA LEU A 131 -17.21 -4.59 24.71
C LEU A 131 -17.64 -4.72 23.24
N ASN A 132 -16.65 -4.84 22.33
CA ASN A 132 -16.84 -5.00 20.89
C ASN A 132 -17.63 -3.87 20.18
N SER A 133 -17.88 -2.72 20.81
CA SER A 133 -18.77 -1.68 20.28
C SER A 133 -18.25 -0.92 19.05
N LEU A 134 -16.95 -1.00 18.74
CA LEU A 134 -16.36 -0.53 17.47
C LEU A 134 -16.27 -1.63 16.41
N GLY A 135 -16.76 -2.82 16.69
CA GLY A 135 -16.96 -3.91 15.73
C GLY A 135 -15.67 -4.33 15.02
N VAL A 136 -15.71 -4.33 13.69
CA VAL A 136 -14.61 -4.83 12.84
C VAL A 136 -13.29 -4.12 13.08
N TRP A 137 -13.30 -2.85 13.50
CA TRP A 137 -12.08 -2.09 13.75
C TRP A 137 -11.29 -2.62 14.94
N GLU A 138 -11.96 -3.13 15.97
CA GLU A 138 -11.30 -3.76 17.12
C GLU A 138 -10.62 -5.05 16.69
N LYS A 139 -11.35 -5.89 15.93
CA LYS A 139 -10.85 -7.13 15.35
C LYS A 139 -9.63 -6.89 14.48
N TRP A 140 -9.68 -5.92 13.57
CA TRP A 140 -8.57 -5.63 12.66
C TRP A 140 -7.36 -5.06 13.38
N ILE A 141 -7.52 -4.20 14.38
CA ILE A 141 -6.37 -3.71 15.16
C ILE A 141 -5.70 -4.86 15.92
N ALA A 142 -6.47 -5.78 16.50
CA ALA A 142 -5.91 -6.99 17.09
C ALA A 142 -5.22 -7.87 16.03
N GLN A 143 -5.82 -8.06 14.86
CA GLN A 143 -5.23 -8.82 13.75
C GLN A 143 -3.90 -8.20 13.29
N ILE A 144 -3.86 -6.88 13.09
CA ILE A 144 -2.64 -6.13 12.73
C ILE A 144 -1.58 -6.25 13.83
N ALA A 145 -1.97 -6.24 15.11
CA ALA A 145 -1.03 -6.51 16.21
C ALA A 145 -0.38 -7.91 16.08
N GLY A 146 -1.18 -8.92 15.69
CA GLY A 146 -0.71 -10.25 15.35
C GLY A 146 0.29 -10.26 14.18
N MET A 147 0.01 -9.50 13.12
CA MET A 147 0.90 -9.38 11.96
C MET A 147 2.23 -8.70 12.33
N GLN A 148 2.18 -7.67 13.18
CA GLN A 148 3.35 -6.87 13.57
C GLN A 148 4.12 -7.47 14.76
N GLY A 149 3.55 -8.46 15.44
CA GLY A 149 4.13 -9.07 16.63
C GLY A 149 4.11 -8.16 17.87
N THR A 150 3.28 -7.11 17.89
CA THR A 150 3.20 -6.14 18.99
C THR A 150 1.81 -5.54 19.12
N ALA A 151 1.37 -5.29 20.35
CA ALA A 151 0.14 -4.55 20.61
C ALA A 151 0.29 -3.02 20.39
N ASP A 152 1.51 -2.51 20.24
CA ASP A 152 1.77 -1.13 19.78
C ASP A 152 1.63 -1.05 18.24
N VAL A 153 0.37 -1.07 17.78
CA VAL A 153 0.04 -1.11 16.36
C VAL A 153 0.38 0.21 15.67
N ARG A 154 1.15 0.13 14.58
CA ARG A 154 1.50 1.30 13.76
C ARG A 154 1.25 1.03 12.30
N ILE A 155 0.37 1.82 11.67
CA ILE A 155 0.06 1.67 10.24
C ILE A 155 0.75 2.70 9.35
N ALA A 156 1.38 3.73 9.93
CA ALA A 156 2.16 4.73 9.20
C ALA A 156 3.68 4.46 9.31
N PRO A 157 4.48 4.80 8.29
CA PRO A 157 4.09 5.22 6.93
C PRO A 157 3.31 4.14 6.17
N ARG A 158 2.43 4.55 5.25
CA ARG A 158 1.59 3.66 4.42
C ARG A 158 1.60 4.10 2.96
N CYS A 159 1.35 3.18 2.05
CA CYS A 159 1.33 3.47 0.61
C CYS A 159 0.24 2.70 -0.13
N ALA A 160 -0.02 3.12 -1.36
CA ALA A 160 -0.76 2.36 -2.36
C ALA A 160 0.20 1.91 -3.48
N LEU A 161 0.08 0.65 -3.90
CA LEU A 161 0.79 0.10 -5.06
C LEU A 161 -0.23 -0.17 -6.16
N VAL A 162 -0.16 0.58 -7.25
CA VAL A 162 -1.06 0.47 -8.40
C VAL A 162 -0.38 -0.37 -9.47
N PHE A 163 -0.80 -1.62 -9.61
CA PHE A 163 -0.22 -2.58 -10.54
C PHE A 163 -0.82 -2.41 -11.94
N CYS A 164 0.02 -2.13 -12.93
CA CYS A 164 -0.38 -1.76 -14.28
C CYS A 164 0.04 -2.80 -15.32
N ALA A 165 -0.89 -3.27 -16.15
CA ALA A 165 -0.60 -4.14 -17.28
C ALA A 165 -1.70 -4.09 -18.35
N ASP A 166 -1.34 -4.39 -19.60
CA ASP A 166 -2.27 -4.46 -20.73
C ASP A 166 -2.68 -5.90 -21.05
N HIS A 167 -3.87 -6.06 -21.63
CA HIS A 167 -4.45 -7.38 -21.92
C HIS A 167 -4.76 -7.60 -23.39
N GLY A 168 -4.33 -8.74 -23.93
CA GLY A 168 -4.61 -9.11 -25.33
C GLY A 168 -6.09 -9.39 -25.60
N VAL A 169 -6.89 -9.73 -24.58
CA VAL A 169 -8.35 -9.97 -24.74
C VAL A 169 -9.12 -8.72 -25.21
N VAL A 170 -8.51 -7.53 -25.14
CA VAL A 170 -9.09 -6.29 -25.67
C VAL A 170 -9.41 -6.39 -27.16
N GLU A 171 -8.68 -7.22 -27.92
CA GLU A 171 -8.97 -7.53 -29.33
C GLU A 171 -10.40 -8.05 -29.57
N GLU A 172 -11.04 -8.63 -28.54
CA GLU A 172 -12.39 -9.20 -28.61
C GLU A 172 -13.49 -8.16 -28.34
N GLY A 173 -13.14 -6.87 -28.23
CA GLY A 173 -14.11 -5.78 -28.06
C GLY A 173 -14.81 -5.78 -26.70
N VAL A 174 -14.07 -6.18 -25.66
CA VAL A 174 -14.51 -6.32 -24.25
C VAL A 174 -14.26 -5.07 -23.40
N ALA A 175 -13.70 -4.01 -23.99
CA ALA A 175 -13.45 -2.73 -23.34
C ALA A 175 -13.94 -1.58 -24.23
N GLN A 176 -14.30 -0.45 -23.62
CA GLN A 176 -14.69 0.77 -24.34
C GLN A 176 -13.49 1.64 -24.74
N SER A 177 -12.44 1.58 -23.94
CA SER A 177 -11.24 2.38 -24.09
C SER A 177 -10.17 1.62 -24.86
N SER A 178 -9.27 2.34 -25.53
CA SER A 178 -8.05 1.76 -26.10
C SER A 178 -7.04 1.41 -25.00
N SER A 179 -6.17 0.43 -25.26
CA SER A 179 -5.11 0.02 -24.33
C SER A 179 -4.12 1.14 -23.99
N GLU A 180 -4.06 2.21 -24.80
CA GLU A 180 -3.24 3.39 -24.49
C GLU A 180 -3.61 4.06 -23.16
N VAL A 181 -4.87 3.94 -22.73
CA VAL A 181 -5.35 4.51 -21.47
C VAL A 181 -4.63 3.92 -20.26
N THR A 182 -4.20 2.66 -20.31
CA THR A 182 -3.40 2.03 -19.24
C THR A 182 -2.14 2.86 -18.94
N ALA A 183 -1.37 3.18 -19.98
CA ALA A 183 -0.12 3.93 -19.83
C ALA A 183 -0.36 5.39 -19.42
N LEU A 184 -1.44 6.02 -19.91
CA LEU A 184 -1.80 7.39 -19.53
C LEU A 184 -2.12 7.50 -18.03
N VAL A 185 -2.95 6.59 -17.50
CA VAL A 185 -3.29 6.59 -16.07
C VAL A 185 -2.08 6.20 -15.23
N ALA A 186 -1.27 5.23 -15.67
CA ALA A 186 -0.03 4.87 -14.97
C ALA A 186 0.95 6.06 -14.90
N GLN A 187 1.03 6.86 -15.96
CA GLN A 187 1.78 8.12 -15.96
C GLN A 187 1.20 9.11 -14.96
N SER A 188 -0.12 9.33 -14.93
CA SER A 188 -0.76 10.19 -13.92
C SER A 188 -0.51 9.72 -12.48
N VAL A 189 -0.49 8.41 -12.25
CA VAL A 189 -0.15 7.86 -10.92
C VAL A 189 1.30 8.19 -10.55
N ALA A 190 2.23 8.01 -11.49
CA ALA A 190 3.64 8.33 -11.28
C ALA A 190 3.89 9.84 -11.08
N GLU A 191 3.13 10.70 -11.76
CA GLU A 191 3.18 12.16 -11.64
C GLU A 191 2.48 12.69 -10.39
N GLY A 192 1.70 11.87 -9.68
CA GLY A 192 0.98 12.29 -8.48
C GLY A 192 -0.40 12.91 -8.74
N THR A 193 -0.96 12.76 -9.94
CA THR A 193 -2.17 13.48 -10.39
C THR A 193 -3.41 12.60 -10.56
N ALA A 194 -3.28 11.27 -10.53
CA ALA A 194 -4.44 10.38 -10.65
C ALA A 194 -5.36 10.44 -9.41
N ASN A 195 -6.58 9.93 -9.55
CA ASN A 195 -7.59 9.96 -8.49
C ASN A 195 -7.10 9.28 -7.21
N VAL A 196 -6.45 8.11 -7.34
CA VAL A 196 -5.85 7.42 -6.19
C VAL A 196 -4.77 8.27 -5.49
N ASN A 197 -4.00 9.10 -6.21
CA ASN A 197 -2.99 9.96 -5.57
C ASN A 197 -3.66 11.04 -4.71
N LEU A 198 -4.72 11.66 -5.22
CA LEU A 198 -5.48 12.67 -4.49
C LEU A 198 -6.09 12.08 -3.20
N MET A 199 -6.67 10.88 -3.30
CA MET A 199 -7.24 10.18 -2.15
C MET A 199 -6.16 9.67 -1.18
N ALA A 200 -5.05 9.12 -1.69
CA ALA A 200 -3.93 8.67 -0.89
C ALA A 200 -3.32 9.83 -0.10
N ALA A 201 -3.12 11.00 -0.72
CA ALA A 201 -2.61 12.18 -0.05
C ALA A 201 -3.54 12.62 1.10
N ALA A 202 -4.85 12.66 0.88
CA ALA A 202 -5.83 12.94 1.92
C ALA A 202 -5.80 11.90 3.06
N ALA A 203 -5.49 10.65 2.73
CA ALA A 203 -5.32 9.55 3.66
C ALA A 203 -3.89 9.43 4.24
N GLY A 204 -2.99 10.41 4.04
CA GLY A 204 -1.63 10.36 4.57
C GLY A 204 -0.79 9.20 4.02
N ALA A 205 -1.00 8.85 2.75
CA ALA A 205 -0.32 7.78 2.02
C ALA A 205 0.29 8.30 0.72
N LYS A 206 1.33 7.61 0.21
CA LYS A 206 1.87 7.82 -1.15
C LYS A 206 1.38 6.71 -2.07
N ALA A 207 0.96 7.03 -3.29
CA ALA A 207 0.68 6.04 -4.33
C ALA A 207 1.88 5.88 -5.26
N PHE A 208 2.15 4.65 -5.71
CA PHE A 208 3.19 4.31 -6.67
C PHE A 208 2.60 3.53 -7.84
N ALA A 209 2.99 3.90 -9.05
CA ALA A 209 2.69 3.11 -10.24
C ALA A 209 3.69 1.95 -10.36
N VAL A 210 3.19 0.75 -10.65
CA VAL A 210 3.98 -0.47 -10.81
C VAL A 210 3.70 -1.08 -12.17
N ASP A 211 4.63 -0.91 -13.11
CA ASP A 211 4.55 -1.53 -14.43
C ASP A 211 4.87 -3.03 -14.34
N MET A 212 3.82 -3.86 -14.38
CA MET A 212 3.93 -5.33 -14.40
C MET A 212 3.92 -5.89 -15.82
N GLY A 213 3.36 -5.16 -16.78
CA GLY A 213 3.12 -5.66 -18.12
C GLY A 213 2.49 -4.66 -19.08
N MET A 214 2.77 -3.36 -18.97
CA MET A 214 2.20 -2.37 -19.90
C MET A 214 2.76 -2.53 -21.32
N ALA A 215 1.93 -2.33 -22.33
CA ALA A 215 2.36 -2.38 -23.74
C ALA A 215 3.26 -1.18 -24.10
N ARG A 216 2.99 -0.02 -23.49
CA ARG A 216 3.74 1.23 -23.68
C ARG A 216 4.57 1.55 -22.44
N ASP A 217 5.83 1.90 -22.66
CA ASP A 217 6.74 2.32 -21.61
C ASP A 217 6.41 3.76 -21.15
N VAL A 218 6.47 3.99 -19.83
CA VAL A 218 6.34 5.32 -19.21
C VAL A 218 7.64 5.63 -18.47
N ALA A 219 8.37 6.64 -18.95
CA ALA A 219 9.62 7.06 -18.35
C ALA A 219 9.34 8.10 -17.24
N HIS A 220 9.29 7.65 -15.98
CA HIS A 220 9.17 8.53 -14.82
C HIS A 220 9.99 7.98 -13.65
N PRO A 221 10.70 8.83 -12.85
CA PRO A 221 11.52 8.36 -11.73
C PRO A 221 10.75 7.57 -10.67
N ASP A 222 9.47 7.91 -10.46
CA ASP A 222 8.57 7.26 -9.51
C ASP A 222 7.77 6.08 -10.13
N MET A 223 8.08 5.68 -11.36
CA MET A 223 7.53 4.46 -11.98
C MET A 223 8.34 3.23 -11.52
N ILE A 224 7.69 2.26 -10.89
CA ILE A 224 8.30 0.99 -10.49
C ILE A 224 8.20 0.02 -11.67
N VAL A 225 9.33 -0.31 -12.31
CA VAL A 225 9.32 -1.19 -13.48
C VAL A 225 9.65 -2.63 -13.09
N LEU A 226 8.64 -3.50 -13.13
CA LEU A 226 8.70 -4.95 -12.88
C LEU A 226 8.18 -5.77 -14.08
N LYS A 227 8.19 -5.13 -15.26
CA LYS A 227 7.58 -5.63 -16.49
C LYS A 227 8.12 -6.99 -16.92
N GLN A 228 7.21 -7.95 -17.10
CA GLN A 228 7.54 -9.27 -17.63
C GLN A 228 7.51 -9.29 -19.17
N ALA A 229 6.47 -8.73 -19.78
CA ALA A 229 6.28 -8.59 -21.22
C ALA A 229 5.43 -7.35 -21.54
N LYS A 230 5.27 -7.02 -22.83
CA LYS A 230 4.42 -5.92 -23.31
C LYS A 230 2.98 -6.42 -23.49
N GLY A 231 2.22 -6.44 -22.41
CA GLY A 231 0.86 -6.98 -22.35
C GLY A 231 0.82 -8.51 -22.34
N THR A 232 -0.33 -9.05 -21.97
CA THR A 232 -0.64 -10.48 -22.11
C THR A 232 -1.08 -10.82 -23.54
N ALA A 233 -0.97 -12.09 -23.92
CA ALA A 233 -1.59 -12.59 -25.13
C ALA A 233 -3.12 -12.63 -25.01
N ASN A 234 -3.81 -12.69 -26.14
CA ASN A 234 -5.26 -12.86 -26.16
C ASN A 234 -5.64 -14.28 -25.73
N PHE A 235 -6.10 -14.42 -24.48
CA PHE A 235 -6.35 -15.73 -23.90
C PHE A 235 -7.57 -16.47 -24.48
N THR A 236 -8.30 -15.86 -25.43
CA THR A 236 -9.35 -16.57 -26.18
C THR A 236 -8.80 -17.50 -27.26
N ARG A 237 -7.48 -17.44 -27.51
CA ARG A 237 -6.77 -18.20 -28.56
C ARG A 237 -5.64 -19.08 -28.01
N GLY A 238 -5.44 -19.10 -26.69
CA GLY A 238 -4.34 -19.78 -26.01
C GLY A 238 -4.10 -19.18 -24.62
N ALA A 239 -2.96 -19.47 -23.99
CA ALA A 239 -2.65 -18.94 -22.66
C ALA A 239 -2.33 -17.44 -22.70
N ALA A 240 -2.72 -16.70 -21.65
CA ALA A 240 -2.41 -15.28 -21.46
C ALA A 240 -0.89 -15.02 -21.38
N MET A 241 -0.13 -15.91 -20.76
CA MET A 241 1.31 -15.82 -20.59
C MET A 241 1.95 -17.20 -20.36
N PRO A 242 3.26 -17.36 -20.58
CA PRO A 242 3.99 -18.54 -20.11
C PRO A 242 3.90 -18.69 -18.59
N ARG A 243 3.85 -19.92 -18.09
CA ARG A 243 3.76 -20.20 -16.65
C ARG A 243 4.90 -19.54 -15.87
N GLU A 244 6.12 -19.63 -16.38
CA GLU A 244 7.30 -19.06 -15.74
C GLU A 244 7.23 -17.53 -15.64
N ALA A 245 6.52 -16.88 -16.57
CA ALA A 245 6.29 -15.44 -16.51
C ALA A 245 5.25 -15.07 -15.43
N ALA A 246 4.23 -15.91 -15.23
CA ALA A 246 3.28 -15.75 -14.13
C ALA A 246 3.99 -15.92 -12.77
N GLU A 247 4.81 -16.98 -12.63
CA GLU A 247 5.58 -17.25 -11.41
C GLU A 247 6.50 -16.07 -11.05
N ARG A 248 7.28 -15.56 -12.03
CA ARG A 248 8.13 -14.38 -11.82
C ARG A 248 7.35 -13.11 -11.48
N ALA A 249 6.17 -12.91 -12.05
CA ALA A 249 5.32 -11.76 -11.72
C ALA A 249 4.82 -11.82 -10.26
N VAL A 250 4.41 -13.01 -9.79
CA VAL A 250 4.04 -13.24 -8.38
C VAL A 250 5.25 -12.97 -7.46
N GLU A 251 6.43 -13.51 -7.79
CA GLU A 251 7.63 -13.25 -6.99
C GLU A 251 8.01 -11.77 -6.94
N SER A 252 7.88 -11.05 -8.07
CA SER A 252 8.16 -9.62 -8.15
C SER A 252 7.24 -8.80 -7.23
N GLY A 253 5.96 -9.19 -7.15
CA GLY A 253 5.00 -8.59 -6.22
C GLY A 253 5.36 -8.80 -4.75
N ALA A 254 5.78 -10.02 -4.39
CA ALA A 254 6.20 -10.32 -3.01
C ALA A 254 7.49 -9.58 -2.63
N ASP A 255 8.48 -9.55 -3.53
CA ASP A 255 9.72 -8.81 -3.33
C ASP A 255 9.48 -7.30 -3.22
N LEU A 256 8.50 -6.78 -3.93
CA LEU A 256 8.11 -5.38 -3.83
C LEU A 256 7.61 -5.05 -2.41
N VAL A 257 6.82 -5.93 -1.78
CA VAL A 257 6.37 -5.73 -0.38
C VAL A 257 7.55 -5.75 0.59
N ALA A 258 8.49 -6.68 0.44
CA ALA A 258 9.70 -6.71 1.26
C ALA A 258 10.51 -5.42 1.14
N LYS A 259 10.65 -4.89 -0.09
CA LYS A 259 11.30 -3.59 -0.34
C LYS A 259 10.53 -2.42 0.28
N MET A 260 9.20 -2.41 0.19
CA MET A 260 8.38 -1.37 0.82
C MET A 260 8.48 -1.40 2.34
N LYS A 261 8.47 -2.59 2.96
CA LYS A 261 8.73 -2.73 4.41
C LYS A 261 10.12 -2.22 4.80
N ALA A 262 11.15 -2.53 4.01
CA ALA A 262 12.51 -2.03 4.25
C ALA A 262 12.59 -0.49 4.18
N ARG A 263 11.73 0.16 3.38
CA ARG A 263 11.55 1.62 3.35
C ARG A 263 10.74 2.16 4.53
N GLY A 264 10.25 1.30 5.41
CA GLY A 264 9.51 1.66 6.61
C GLY A 264 8.00 1.63 6.45
N TYR A 265 7.46 1.30 5.27
CA TYR A 265 6.01 1.17 5.10
C TYR A 265 5.46 0.04 5.97
N ARG A 266 4.37 0.32 6.70
CA ARG A 266 3.77 -0.57 7.69
C ARG A 266 2.41 -1.13 7.27
N MET A 267 1.82 -0.57 6.22
CA MET A 267 0.57 -1.02 5.63
C MET A 267 0.55 -0.62 4.16
N ILE A 268 0.01 -1.49 3.31
CA ILE A 268 0.01 -1.30 1.85
C ILE A 268 -1.41 -1.50 1.32
N ALA A 269 -1.91 -0.55 0.56
CA ALA A 269 -3.10 -0.69 -0.26
C ALA A 269 -2.70 -1.26 -1.63
N THR A 270 -3.46 -2.24 -2.11
CA THR A 270 -3.34 -2.70 -3.51
C THR A 270 -4.27 -1.89 -4.39
N GLY A 271 -3.87 -1.69 -5.64
CA GLY A 271 -4.67 -1.11 -6.69
C GLY A 271 -4.22 -1.65 -8.04
N GLU A 272 -5.00 -1.43 -9.07
CA GLU A 272 -4.65 -1.87 -10.41
C GLU A 272 -5.07 -0.85 -11.46
N MET A 273 -4.46 -0.96 -12.63
CA MET A 273 -4.89 -0.27 -13.83
C MET A 273 -4.58 -1.12 -15.06
N GLY A 274 -5.58 -1.43 -15.87
CA GLY A 274 -5.36 -2.22 -17.08
C GLY A 274 -6.60 -2.32 -17.94
N ILE A 275 -6.51 -1.91 -19.19
CA ILE A 275 -7.64 -2.12 -20.10
C ILE A 275 -7.78 -3.62 -20.41
N GLY A 276 -8.98 -4.15 -20.17
CA GLY A 276 -9.33 -5.58 -20.34
C GLY A 276 -9.20 -6.44 -19.07
N ASN A 277 -8.64 -5.90 -17.98
CA ASN A 277 -8.37 -6.68 -16.78
C ASN A 277 -9.62 -7.17 -16.04
N THR A 278 -10.76 -6.47 -16.10
CA THR A 278 -12.03 -6.97 -15.53
C THR A 278 -12.46 -8.27 -16.21
N THR A 279 -12.13 -8.46 -17.49
CA THR A 279 -12.37 -9.71 -18.22
C THR A 279 -11.45 -10.82 -17.73
N ALA A 280 -10.15 -10.54 -17.58
CA ALA A 280 -9.16 -11.47 -17.04
C ALA A 280 -9.50 -11.90 -15.61
N ALA A 281 -9.79 -10.94 -14.73
CA ALA A 281 -10.18 -11.18 -13.35
C ALA A 281 -11.48 -11.97 -13.24
N THR A 282 -12.45 -11.74 -14.12
CA THR A 282 -13.67 -12.56 -14.17
C THR A 282 -13.35 -13.99 -14.61
N ALA A 283 -12.51 -14.19 -15.62
CA ALA A 283 -12.10 -15.52 -16.08
C ALA A 283 -11.37 -16.31 -14.98
N VAL A 284 -10.42 -15.66 -14.28
CA VAL A 284 -9.75 -16.21 -13.09
C VAL A 284 -10.77 -16.58 -12.01
N SER A 285 -11.73 -15.69 -11.73
CA SER A 285 -12.76 -15.93 -10.70
C SER A 285 -13.66 -17.11 -11.06
N CYS A 286 -14.07 -17.23 -12.33
CA CYS A 286 -14.87 -18.35 -12.82
C CYS A 286 -14.11 -19.68 -12.63
N ALA A 287 -12.84 -19.71 -13.01
CA ALA A 287 -12.00 -20.90 -12.87
C ALA A 287 -11.82 -21.32 -11.40
N LEU A 288 -11.55 -20.38 -10.49
CA LEU A 288 -11.29 -20.67 -9.08
C LEU A 288 -12.56 -20.99 -8.27
N LEU A 289 -13.70 -20.45 -8.66
CA LEU A 289 -14.98 -20.62 -7.96
C LEU A 289 -15.89 -21.67 -8.59
N GLY A 290 -15.58 -22.15 -9.79
CA GLY A 290 -16.44 -23.07 -10.54
C GLY A 290 -17.80 -22.46 -10.92
N ARG A 291 -17.84 -21.15 -11.16
CA ARG A 291 -19.06 -20.39 -11.49
C ARG A 291 -19.13 -20.01 -12.96
N ALA A 292 -20.34 -19.88 -13.47
CA ALA A 292 -20.56 -19.51 -14.86
C ALA A 292 -20.16 -18.04 -15.13
N PRO A 293 -19.58 -17.73 -16.32
CA PRO A 293 -19.25 -16.35 -16.68
C PRO A 293 -20.45 -15.38 -16.62
N SER A 294 -21.65 -15.85 -16.92
CA SER A 294 -22.88 -15.05 -16.82
C SER A 294 -23.23 -14.59 -15.41
N GLU A 295 -22.76 -15.28 -14.37
CA GLU A 295 -22.99 -14.90 -12.96
C GLU A 295 -22.02 -13.81 -12.48
N LEU A 296 -20.78 -13.85 -12.98
CA LEU A 296 -19.68 -13.06 -12.43
C LEU A 296 -19.29 -11.85 -13.30
N THR A 297 -19.72 -11.82 -14.57
CA THR A 297 -19.32 -10.76 -15.50
C THR A 297 -20.12 -9.49 -15.26
N GLY A 298 -19.42 -8.41 -14.91
CA GLY A 298 -19.96 -7.05 -14.85
C GLY A 298 -19.68 -6.22 -16.09
N ARG A 299 -20.32 -5.04 -16.14
CA ARG A 299 -20.13 -4.05 -17.22
C ARG A 299 -18.79 -3.33 -17.15
N GLY A 300 -18.04 -3.45 -16.06
CA GLY A 300 -16.78 -2.72 -15.86
C GLY A 300 -16.99 -1.21 -16.00
N ALA A 301 -16.17 -0.58 -16.85
CA ALA A 301 -16.26 0.83 -17.20
C ALA A 301 -17.48 1.20 -18.08
N GLY A 302 -18.64 0.55 -17.90
CA GLY A 302 -19.93 0.98 -18.43
C GLY A 302 -20.43 0.32 -19.72
N LEU A 303 -20.01 -0.92 -20.05
CA LEU A 303 -20.40 -1.63 -21.28
C LEU A 303 -21.93 -1.68 -21.52
N SER A 304 -22.32 -1.58 -22.80
CA SER A 304 -23.68 -1.86 -23.28
C SER A 304 -24.03 -3.35 -23.13
N ASP A 305 -25.31 -3.71 -23.30
CA ASP A 305 -25.76 -5.11 -23.23
C ASP A 305 -25.05 -6.00 -24.25
N ALA A 306 -24.90 -5.50 -25.49
CA ALA A 306 -24.12 -6.19 -26.50
C ALA A 306 -22.64 -6.32 -26.12
N GLY A 307 -22.07 -5.31 -25.44
CA GLY A 307 -20.71 -5.37 -24.90
C GLY A 307 -20.56 -6.41 -23.79
N LEU A 308 -21.54 -6.49 -22.89
CA LEU A 308 -21.58 -7.49 -21.83
C LEU A 308 -21.64 -8.92 -22.41
N LEU A 309 -22.50 -9.16 -23.40
CA LEU A 309 -22.60 -10.46 -24.07
C LEU A 309 -21.30 -10.86 -24.78
N ARG A 310 -20.63 -9.92 -25.46
CA ARG A 310 -19.30 -10.17 -26.04
C ARG A 310 -18.28 -10.56 -24.98
N LYS A 311 -18.30 -9.87 -23.84
CA LYS A 311 -17.39 -10.15 -22.71
C LYS A 311 -17.64 -11.54 -22.11
N ILE A 312 -18.90 -11.90 -21.87
CA ILE A 312 -19.29 -13.25 -21.41
C ILE A 312 -18.78 -14.31 -22.40
N SER A 313 -19.07 -14.14 -23.70
CA SER A 313 -18.64 -15.09 -24.73
C SER A 313 -17.11 -15.20 -24.87
N ALA A 314 -16.38 -14.10 -24.69
CA ALA A 314 -14.92 -14.13 -24.66
C ALA A 314 -14.39 -14.96 -23.48
N ILE A 315 -14.99 -14.81 -22.29
CA ILE A 315 -14.60 -15.57 -21.10
C ILE A 315 -14.93 -17.06 -21.28
N GLU A 316 -16.11 -17.40 -21.80
CA GLU A 316 -16.50 -18.80 -22.07
C GLU A 316 -15.50 -19.47 -23.01
N ARG A 317 -15.18 -18.84 -24.14
CA ARG A 317 -14.17 -19.35 -25.08
C ARG A 317 -12.79 -19.48 -24.46
N ALA A 318 -12.39 -18.52 -23.63
CA ALA A 318 -11.11 -18.56 -22.93
C ALA A 318 -10.99 -19.78 -22.01
N LEU A 319 -12.04 -20.05 -21.22
CA LEU A 319 -12.08 -21.19 -20.30
C LEU A 319 -12.12 -22.52 -21.06
N GLU A 320 -12.87 -22.60 -22.16
CA GLU A 320 -12.94 -23.80 -23.00
C GLU A 320 -11.61 -24.09 -23.71
N CYS A 321 -10.97 -23.05 -24.27
CA CYS A 321 -9.71 -23.16 -25.00
C CYS A 321 -8.55 -23.58 -24.08
N ASN A 322 -8.48 -22.99 -22.88
CA ASN A 322 -7.34 -23.18 -21.99
C ASN A 322 -7.52 -24.30 -20.97
N ARG A 323 -8.76 -24.61 -20.57
CA ARG A 323 -9.08 -25.59 -19.52
C ARG A 323 -8.18 -25.41 -18.28
N PRO A 324 -8.25 -24.26 -17.60
CA PRO A 324 -7.43 -24.02 -16.41
C PRO A 324 -7.80 -24.99 -15.28
N ASP A 325 -6.81 -25.57 -14.61
CA ASP A 325 -7.01 -26.43 -13.45
C ASP A 325 -7.23 -25.57 -12.19
N ALA A 326 -8.44 -25.62 -11.63
CA ALA A 326 -8.80 -24.86 -10.43
C ALA A 326 -7.94 -25.21 -9.19
N ASN A 327 -7.28 -26.36 -9.17
CA ASN A 327 -6.39 -26.78 -8.09
C ASN A 327 -4.94 -26.33 -8.29
N ASP A 328 -4.60 -25.78 -9.45
CA ASP A 328 -3.30 -25.15 -9.73
C ASP A 328 -3.49 -23.66 -10.02
N PRO A 329 -3.39 -22.79 -8.98
CA PRO A 329 -3.58 -21.35 -9.12
C PRO A 329 -2.63 -20.71 -10.14
N MET A 330 -1.44 -21.27 -10.34
CA MET A 330 -0.49 -20.77 -11.32
C MET A 330 -0.87 -21.17 -12.74
N ASP A 331 -1.47 -22.34 -12.94
CA ASP A 331 -2.07 -22.73 -14.21
C ASP A 331 -3.21 -21.77 -14.58
N VAL A 332 -4.14 -21.52 -13.65
CA VAL A 332 -5.23 -20.53 -13.83
C VAL A 332 -4.67 -19.16 -14.22
N LEU A 333 -3.72 -18.65 -13.43
CA LEU A 333 -3.13 -17.32 -13.63
C LEU A 333 -2.40 -17.22 -14.97
N SER A 334 -1.63 -18.23 -15.36
CA SER A 334 -0.91 -18.23 -16.65
C SER A 334 -1.83 -18.29 -17.86
N LYS A 335 -2.95 -19.02 -17.74
CA LYS A 335 -3.89 -19.26 -18.84
C LYS A 335 -4.83 -18.10 -19.07
N VAL A 336 -5.44 -17.54 -18.02
CA VAL A 336 -6.54 -16.56 -18.15
C VAL A 336 -6.37 -15.31 -17.28
N GLY A 337 -5.19 -15.11 -16.68
CA GLY A 337 -4.90 -13.98 -15.81
C GLY A 337 -4.20 -12.79 -16.47
N GLY A 338 -3.61 -11.95 -15.62
CA GLY A 338 -2.90 -10.71 -15.98
C GLY A 338 -1.63 -10.53 -15.16
N TYR A 339 -0.65 -9.79 -15.68
CA TYR A 339 0.61 -9.55 -14.97
C TYR A 339 0.42 -8.70 -13.70
N GLU A 340 -0.52 -7.77 -13.73
CA GLU A 340 -0.96 -6.98 -12.58
C GLU A 340 -1.71 -7.82 -11.53
N ILE A 341 -2.54 -8.77 -11.96
CA ILE A 341 -3.19 -9.74 -11.07
C ILE A 341 -2.14 -10.62 -10.39
N ALA A 342 -1.15 -11.10 -11.16
CA ALA A 342 -0.02 -11.85 -10.65
C ALA A 342 0.80 -11.04 -9.63
N GLY A 343 1.11 -9.78 -9.95
CA GLY A 343 1.82 -8.86 -9.06
C GLY A 343 1.07 -8.61 -7.75
N MET A 344 -0.25 -8.41 -7.80
CA MET A 344 -1.06 -8.26 -6.59
C MET A 344 -1.14 -9.55 -5.77
N ALA A 345 -1.29 -10.72 -6.41
CA ALA A 345 -1.25 -12.01 -5.70
C ALA A 345 0.09 -12.18 -4.96
N GLY A 346 1.18 -11.83 -5.63
CA GLY A 346 2.51 -11.70 -5.04
C GLY A 346 2.55 -10.75 -3.85
N ALA A 347 1.95 -9.57 -3.96
CA ALA A 347 1.93 -8.60 -2.87
C ALA A 347 1.19 -9.13 -1.63
N PHE A 348 0.08 -9.86 -1.79
CA PHE A 348 -0.60 -10.49 -0.66
C PHE A 348 0.26 -11.57 0.02
N LEU A 349 0.93 -12.42 -0.76
CA LEU A 349 1.86 -13.42 -0.24
C LEU A 349 3.07 -12.77 0.46
N GLY A 350 3.62 -11.71 -0.13
CA GLY A 350 4.67 -10.91 0.49
C GLY A 350 4.21 -10.23 1.78
N GLY A 351 2.95 -9.79 1.86
CA GLY A 351 2.34 -9.27 3.08
C GLY A 351 2.41 -10.25 4.24
N MET A 352 2.05 -11.51 3.97
CA MET A 352 2.17 -12.63 4.91
C MET A 352 3.62 -12.86 5.35
N GLU A 353 4.55 -13.03 4.40
CA GLU A 353 5.97 -13.28 4.72
C GLU A 353 6.58 -12.14 5.54
N GLN A 354 6.10 -10.92 5.33
CA GLN A 354 6.64 -9.72 5.94
C GLN A 354 5.86 -9.24 7.16
N GLY A 355 4.74 -9.85 7.54
CA GLY A 355 3.87 -9.32 8.59
C GLY A 355 3.37 -7.90 8.30
N VAL A 356 3.15 -7.58 7.03
CA VAL A 356 2.63 -6.29 6.56
C VAL A 356 1.17 -6.50 6.14
N PRO A 357 0.21 -5.80 6.78
CA PRO A 357 -1.18 -5.84 6.35
C PRO A 357 -1.32 -5.27 4.93
N ILE A 358 -2.02 -6.03 4.08
CA ILE A 358 -2.31 -5.64 2.69
C ILE A 358 -3.81 -5.42 2.54
N VAL A 359 -4.21 -4.23 2.10
CA VAL A 359 -5.62 -3.86 1.93
C VAL A 359 -6.06 -4.23 0.51
N ILE A 360 -7.14 -5.01 0.41
CA ILE A 360 -7.82 -5.37 -0.83
C ILE A 360 -8.68 -4.17 -1.26
N ASP A 361 -8.55 -3.74 -2.51
CA ASP A 361 -9.36 -2.67 -3.07
C ASP A 361 -10.73 -3.18 -3.54
N GLY A 362 -10.93 -3.33 -4.84
CA GLY A 362 -12.16 -3.82 -5.44
C GLY A 362 -12.05 -5.25 -5.98
N ALA A 363 -12.90 -5.57 -6.94
CA ALA A 363 -13.09 -6.92 -7.44
C ALA A 363 -11.81 -7.57 -8.02
N ILE A 364 -11.00 -6.81 -8.76
CA ILE A 364 -9.77 -7.35 -9.39
C ILE A 364 -8.72 -7.66 -8.33
N SER A 365 -8.54 -6.77 -7.35
CA SER A 365 -7.70 -7.01 -6.18
C SER A 365 -8.19 -8.22 -5.36
N ALA A 366 -9.51 -8.40 -5.20
CA ALA A 366 -10.09 -9.57 -4.55
C ALA A 366 -9.84 -10.88 -5.32
N ALA A 367 -9.81 -10.86 -6.65
CA ALA A 367 -9.45 -12.02 -7.46
C ALA A 367 -7.98 -12.40 -7.25
N ALA A 368 -7.08 -11.41 -7.20
CA ALA A 368 -5.67 -11.62 -6.85
C ALA A 368 -5.48 -12.12 -5.41
N ALA A 369 -6.29 -11.65 -4.46
CA ALA A 369 -6.30 -12.12 -3.08
C ALA A 369 -6.74 -13.59 -2.98
N LEU A 370 -7.77 -13.99 -3.73
CA LEU A 370 -8.20 -15.39 -3.79
C LEU A 370 -7.13 -16.29 -4.42
N LEU A 371 -6.47 -15.84 -5.49
CA LEU A 371 -5.31 -16.55 -6.05
C LEU A 371 -4.22 -16.77 -4.98
N ALA A 372 -3.83 -15.71 -4.26
CA ALA A 372 -2.85 -15.80 -3.18
C ALA A 372 -3.27 -16.78 -2.08
N ALA A 373 -4.54 -16.75 -1.65
CA ALA A 373 -5.07 -17.69 -0.65
C ALA A 373 -5.15 -19.14 -1.15
N ARG A 374 -5.27 -19.36 -2.47
CA ARG A 374 -5.19 -20.70 -3.06
C ARG A 374 -3.75 -21.19 -3.19
N ILE A 375 -2.79 -20.29 -3.39
CA ILE A 375 -1.34 -20.61 -3.37
C ILE A 375 -0.89 -20.94 -1.94
N CYS A 376 -1.25 -20.09 -0.97
CA CYS A 376 -0.94 -20.29 0.45
C CYS A 376 -2.13 -19.81 1.30
N PRO A 377 -2.92 -20.70 1.89
CA PRO A 377 -4.11 -20.34 2.68
C PRO A 377 -3.83 -19.36 3.83
N ALA A 378 -2.65 -19.44 4.45
CA ALA A 378 -2.24 -18.54 5.54
C ALA A 378 -2.14 -17.06 5.10
N ALA A 379 -2.02 -16.79 3.80
CA ALA A 379 -1.95 -15.41 3.30
C ALA A 379 -3.23 -14.60 3.61
N ARG A 380 -4.38 -15.29 3.71
CA ARG A 380 -5.67 -14.70 4.05
C ARG A 380 -5.62 -13.87 5.34
N ASP A 381 -4.88 -14.36 6.34
CA ASP A 381 -4.82 -13.73 7.66
C ASP A 381 -4.08 -12.38 7.66
N PHE A 382 -3.48 -11.99 6.54
CA PHE A 382 -2.75 -10.74 6.34
C PHE A 382 -3.49 -9.76 5.40
N MET A 383 -4.69 -10.12 4.97
CA MET A 383 -5.52 -9.33 4.06
C MET A 383 -6.64 -8.59 4.81
N LEU A 384 -6.91 -7.35 4.42
CA LEU A 384 -8.04 -6.56 4.93
C LEU A 384 -8.92 -6.09 3.77
N PRO A 385 -10.21 -6.47 3.70
CA PRO A 385 -11.11 -6.04 2.61
C PRO A 385 -11.54 -4.58 2.78
N SER A 386 -11.45 -3.73 1.75
CA SER A 386 -11.87 -2.32 1.89
C SER A 386 -13.37 -2.08 1.71
N HIS A 387 -13.91 -2.38 0.53
CA HIS A 387 -15.27 -2.03 0.15
C HIS A 387 -15.97 -3.16 -0.60
N ALA A 388 -17.30 -3.19 -0.48
CA ALA A 388 -18.17 -4.02 -1.30
C ALA A 388 -18.26 -3.38 -2.69
N SER A 389 -17.36 -3.78 -3.59
CA SER A 389 -17.40 -3.32 -4.98
C SER A 389 -18.72 -3.74 -5.65
N ARG A 390 -19.23 -2.88 -6.53
CA ARG A 390 -20.46 -3.18 -7.29
C ARG A 390 -20.29 -4.16 -8.44
N GLU A 391 -19.06 -4.56 -8.76
CA GLU A 391 -18.81 -5.60 -9.76
C GLU A 391 -19.36 -6.96 -9.29
N PRO A 392 -20.07 -7.73 -10.13
CA PRO A 392 -20.76 -8.95 -9.70
C PRO A 392 -19.87 -10.00 -9.04
N MET A 393 -18.62 -10.16 -9.53
CA MET A 393 -17.68 -11.12 -8.96
C MET A 393 -17.21 -10.78 -7.54
N ALA A 394 -17.28 -9.51 -7.11
CA ALA A 394 -16.68 -9.05 -5.86
C ALA A 394 -17.24 -9.79 -4.63
N ARG A 395 -18.56 -9.95 -4.58
CA ARG A 395 -19.22 -10.63 -3.47
C ARG A 395 -18.80 -12.10 -3.37
N ALA A 396 -18.83 -12.82 -4.49
CA ALA A 396 -18.47 -14.24 -4.52
C ALA A 396 -17.00 -14.47 -4.13
N LEU A 397 -16.11 -13.57 -4.53
CA LEU A 397 -14.69 -13.59 -4.16
C LEU A 397 -14.49 -13.38 -2.66
N LEU A 398 -15.14 -12.36 -2.08
CA LEU A 398 -15.04 -12.07 -0.65
C LEU A 398 -15.69 -13.16 0.23
N GLU A 399 -16.80 -13.75 -0.22
CA GLU A 399 -17.41 -14.92 0.42
C GLU A 399 -16.45 -16.14 0.40
N ALA A 400 -15.79 -16.41 -0.72
CA ALA A 400 -14.82 -17.51 -0.82
C ALA A 400 -13.54 -17.27 0.00
N LEU A 401 -13.21 -16.01 0.28
CA LEU A 401 -12.17 -15.60 1.20
C LEU A 401 -12.66 -15.53 2.66
N ASP A 402 -13.96 -15.70 2.92
CA ASP A 402 -14.59 -15.48 4.24
C ASP A 402 -14.14 -14.12 4.84
N LEU A 403 -14.26 -13.07 4.02
CA LEU A 403 -13.92 -11.68 4.34
C LEU A 403 -15.14 -10.79 4.13
N GLN A 404 -15.34 -9.83 5.04
CA GLN A 404 -16.45 -8.87 5.00
C GLN A 404 -15.91 -7.44 4.93
N PRO A 405 -16.22 -6.68 3.87
CA PRO A 405 -15.77 -5.29 3.74
C PRO A 405 -16.64 -4.35 4.58
N PRO A 406 -16.06 -3.33 5.24
CA PRO A 406 -16.81 -2.35 6.02
C PRO A 406 -17.49 -1.25 5.18
N ILE A 407 -17.01 -0.97 3.96
CA ILE A 407 -17.51 0.15 3.15
C ILE A 407 -18.52 -0.35 2.11
N HIS A 408 -19.76 0.15 2.17
CA HIS A 408 -20.82 -0.13 1.20
C HIS A 408 -21.22 1.16 0.47
N ALA A 409 -20.52 1.46 -0.62
CA ALA A 409 -20.61 2.77 -1.30
C ALA A 409 -20.82 2.67 -2.83
N ASP A 410 -21.21 1.50 -3.35
CA ASP A 410 -21.43 1.27 -4.79
C ASP A 410 -20.22 1.65 -5.69
N MET A 411 -19.01 1.42 -5.18
CA MET A 411 -17.77 1.80 -5.85
C MET A 411 -17.30 0.71 -6.84
N ALA A 412 -16.72 1.16 -7.97
CA ALA A 412 -16.02 0.30 -8.94
C ALA A 412 -15.02 1.11 -9.78
N LEU A 413 -14.35 2.10 -9.17
CA LEU A 413 -13.31 2.87 -9.87
C LEU A 413 -12.03 2.04 -10.06
N GLY A 414 -11.63 1.28 -9.05
CA GLY A 414 -10.34 0.57 -9.04
C GLY A 414 -9.21 1.47 -8.56
N GLU A 415 -8.01 1.27 -9.11
CA GLU A 415 -6.77 2.03 -8.80
C GLU A 415 -6.28 1.94 -7.35
N GLY A 416 -6.99 1.27 -6.43
CA GLY A 416 -6.68 1.29 -5.00
C GLY A 416 -7.49 2.34 -4.22
N THR A 417 -8.49 2.96 -4.84
CA THR A 417 -9.26 4.06 -4.26
C THR A 417 -10.07 3.67 -3.03
N GLY A 418 -10.70 2.50 -3.02
CA GLY A 418 -11.38 1.97 -1.84
C GLY A 418 -10.39 1.53 -0.77
N ALA A 419 -9.27 0.92 -1.16
CA ALA A 419 -8.23 0.50 -0.22
C ALA A 419 -7.65 1.67 0.59
N VAL A 420 -7.37 2.82 -0.03
CA VAL A 420 -6.86 3.99 0.70
C VAL A 420 -7.91 4.65 1.63
N MET A 421 -9.21 4.42 1.41
CA MET A 421 -10.25 4.92 2.32
C MET A 421 -10.26 4.22 3.69
N VAL A 422 -9.70 3.00 3.77
CA VAL A 422 -9.58 2.27 5.05
C VAL A 422 -8.63 2.96 6.02
N PHE A 423 -7.61 3.64 5.49
CA PHE A 423 -6.55 4.27 6.28
C PHE A 423 -7.06 5.29 7.32
N PRO A 424 -7.85 6.32 6.96
CA PRO A 424 -8.40 7.25 7.94
C PRO A 424 -9.38 6.60 8.91
N LEU A 425 -10.12 5.55 8.50
CA LEU A 425 -10.99 4.78 9.41
C LEU A 425 -10.18 4.07 10.49
N LEU A 426 -9.06 3.46 10.10
CA LEU A 426 -8.11 2.86 11.05
C LEU A 426 -7.42 3.90 11.93
N ASP A 427 -7.09 5.09 11.41
CA ASP A 427 -6.51 6.16 12.25
C ASP A 427 -7.47 6.58 13.37
N MET A 428 -8.76 6.73 13.05
CA MET A 428 -9.78 7.05 14.04
C MET A 428 -9.87 5.95 15.11
N ALA A 429 -9.90 4.68 14.69
CA ALA A 429 -9.93 3.56 15.62
C ALA A 429 -8.65 3.47 16.47
N LEU A 430 -7.46 3.67 15.87
CA LEU A 430 -6.18 3.68 16.58
C LEU A 430 -6.08 4.84 17.57
N ARG A 431 -6.70 5.99 17.27
CA ARG A 431 -6.74 7.12 18.19
C ARG A 431 -7.53 6.80 19.46
N VAL A 432 -8.63 6.05 19.33
CA VAL A 432 -9.39 5.53 20.48
C VAL A 432 -8.58 4.46 21.21
N TYR A 433 -8.00 3.50 20.48
CA TYR A 433 -7.19 2.41 21.02
C TYR A 433 -5.99 2.88 21.87
N ALA A 434 -5.36 3.99 21.47
CA ALA A 434 -4.24 4.60 22.18
C ALA A 434 -4.67 5.73 23.15
N GLY A 435 -5.97 5.98 23.30
CA GLY A 435 -6.51 7.09 24.06
C GLY A 435 -6.49 6.86 25.57
N GLU A 436 -6.66 7.96 26.32
CA GLU A 436 -6.66 7.94 27.79
C GLU A 436 -8.05 7.64 28.39
N HIS A 437 -9.08 7.49 27.56
CA HIS A 437 -10.46 7.22 28.01
C HIS A 437 -10.64 5.74 28.37
N THR A 438 -10.10 5.36 29.52
CA THR A 438 -10.11 3.98 30.04
C THR A 438 -10.92 3.88 31.34
N PHE A 439 -11.46 2.69 31.63
CA PHE A 439 -12.20 2.43 32.88
C PHE A 439 -11.38 2.81 34.12
N GLY A 440 -10.10 2.41 34.13
CA GLY A 440 -9.17 2.74 35.21
C GLY A 440 -8.97 4.24 35.42
N ASN A 441 -8.83 5.03 34.35
CA ASN A 441 -8.69 6.49 34.47
C ASN A 441 -9.99 7.18 34.91
N LEU A 442 -11.15 6.59 34.63
CA LEU A 442 -12.45 7.10 35.06
C LEU A 442 -12.85 6.63 36.47
N GLY A 443 -12.11 5.68 37.06
CA GLY A 443 -12.50 5.06 38.33
C GLY A 443 -13.79 4.23 38.22
N MET A 444 -14.07 3.67 37.04
CA MET A 444 -15.21 2.81 36.77
C MET A 444 -14.77 1.36 36.66
N ASP A 445 -15.64 0.42 37.01
CA ASP A 445 -15.40 -0.99 36.75
C ASP A 445 -15.50 -1.30 35.25
N ALA A 446 -14.62 -2.17 34.76
CA ALA A 446 -14.64 -2.62 33.37
C ALA A 446 -15.86 -3.53 33.11
N TYR A 447 -16.35 -3.53 31.87
CA TYR A 447 -17.41 -4.47 31.49
C TYR A 447 -16.90 -5.90 31.52
N GLU A 448 -17.71 -6.80 32.09
CA GLU A 448 -17.49 -8.24 32.02
C GLU A 448 -18.26 -8.84 30.84
N PRO A 449 -17.66 -9.78 30.09
CA PRO A 449 -18.38 -10.55 29.09
C PRO A 449 -19.55 -11.31 29.73
N GLN A 450 -20.75 -11.17 29.19
CA GLN A 450 -21.94 -11.92 29.60
C GLN A 450 -22.35 -12.91 28.50
N GLU A 451 -22.93 -14.05 28.87
CA GLU A 451 -23.43 -15.04 27.93
C GLU A 451 -24.45 -14.41 26.95
N GLY A 452 -24.29 -14.68 25.64
CA GLY A 452 -25.28 -14.31 24.61
C GLY A 452 -25.04 -13.00 23.85
N LYS A 453 -23.95 -12.27 24.09
CA LYS A 453 -23.49 -11.21 23.17
C LYS A 453 -22.32 -11.73 22.32
N PRO A 454 -22.31 -11.47 21.00
CA PRO A 454 -21.27 -11.94 20.09
C PRO A 454 -19.89 -11.29 20.35
#